data_AF-A0A8T1R9D6-F1
#
_entry.id   AF-A0A8T1R9D6-F1
#
_cell.length_a   1.000
_cell.length_b   1.000
_cell.length_c   1.000
_cell.angle_alpha   90.00
_cell.angle_beta   90.00
_cell.angle_gamma   90.00
#
_symmetry.space_group_name_H-M   'P 1'
#
loop_
_entity.id
_entity.type
_entity.pdbx_description
1 polymer ?
#
loop_
_entity_poly.entity_id
_entity_poly.type
_entity_poly.pdbx_seq_one_letter_code
_entity_poly.pdbx_strand_id
1 'polypeptide(L)'
;MRLELKREISIMKLIKHPNVVKLFEVMASKSKIYIVLEFVGGGELFDQIAKHRRLKEDEARRYFQQLINAVDYCHSRGVYHRDLKPENLLLDSYGVLKVSDFGLSAISQHVREDGLLHTTCGTPNYVAPEVLNDKGYDGTAFDIWSCGVILFVLMAGYLPFDEPNLAVLYKKICKADFTCPSYFSIGAKKLIKRILDPNPLTRITIPEILEDEWFKKGYKAAYSEEQQNVNLDDVDAVFNDSEEHLVTERKERPVSMNAFELISMSRGFSLENLFEKQTGLVKRETRFTSQHPANEIMSKIEEAAKPLGFNVHKRNYKMKLQGDKTGRKGHLAVATEVFEVAPSLHMVELRKTGGDTLEFHKFYKSFSSGLKDIMWTSEEYTDGLKQSSRPSTFGETSSTRPLL
;
A
#
# COMPACT_ATOMS: atom_id res chain seq x y z
N MET A 1 -0.21 19.40 -9.38
CA MET A 1 0.07 17.95 -9.29
C MET A 1 -1.17 17.28 -8.70
N ARG A 2 -1.76 16.27 -9.36
CA ARG A 2 -2.98 15.58 -8.86
C ARG A 2 -2.71 14.96 -7.47
N LEU A 3 -3.70 14.95 -6.58
CA LEU A 3 -3.60 14.47 -5.18
C LEU A 3 -3.10 13.01 -5.11
N GLU A 4 -3.53 12.16 -6.03
CA GLU A 4 -3.12 10.75 -6.12
C GLU A 4 -1.60 10.60 -6.33
N LEU A 5 -1.01 11.45 -7.17
CA LEU A 5 0.42 11.41 -7.48
C LEU A 5 1.28 11.89 -6.29
N LYS A 6 0.77 12.84 -5.50
CA LYS A 6 1.40 13.27 -4.24
C LYS A 6 1.42 12.14 -3.22
N ARG A 7 0.28 11.47 -3.02
CA ARG A 7 0.15 10.34 -2.10
C ARG A 7 1.12 9.22 -2.45
N GLU A 8 1.25 8.87 -3.73
CA GLU A 8 2.14 7.80 -4.17
C GLU A 8 3.62 8.15 -3.99
N ILE A 9 4.03 9.37 -4.36
CA ILE A 9 5.39 9.87 -4.11
C ILE A 9 5.71 9.86 -2.60
N SER A 10 4.77 10.26 -1.76
CA SER A 10 4.94 10.23 -0.31
C SER A 10 5.15 8.81 0.22
N ILE A 11 4.37 7.83 -0.26
CA ILE A 11 4.56 6.42 0.13
C ILE A 11 5.90 5.89 -0.39
N MET A 12 6.30 6.23 -1.61
CA MET A 12 7.59 5.84 -2.19
C MET A 12 8.78 6.35 -1.38
N LYS A 13 8.73 7.60 -0.87
CA LYS A 13 9.78 8.14 0.02
C LYS A 13 9.92 7.36 1.34
N LEU A 14 8.88 6.65 1.76
CA LEU A 14 8.88 5.82 2.98
C LEU A 14 9.38 4.39 2.73
N ILE A 15 9.61 4.00 1.47
CA ILE A 15 10.16 2.70 1.14
C ILE A 15 11.64 2.70 1.50
N LYS A 16 11.96 1.95 2.55
CA LYS A 16 13.33 1.68 3.04
C LYS A 16 13.48 0.16 3.06
N HIS A 17 14.14 -0.37 2.03
CA HIS A 17 14.40 -1.80 1.92
C HIS A 17 15.76 -2.01 1.25
N PRO A 18 16.62 -2.93 1.73
CA PRO A 18 17.96 -3.12 1.18
C PRO A 18 17.94 -3.45 -0.32
N ASN A 19 16.90 -4.15 -0.79
CA ASN A 19 16.75 -4.54 -2.20
C ASN A 19 15.84 -3.63 -3.04
N VAL A 20 15.49 -2.42 -2.58
CA VAL A 20 14.75 -1.43 -3.38
C VAL A 20 15.59 -0.16 -3.49
N VAL A 21 15.67 0.42 -4.68
CA VAL A 21 16.34 1.71 -4.91
C VAL A 21 15.65 2.79 -4.10
N LYS A 22 16.41 3.47 -3.24
CA LYS A 22 15.85 4.52 -2.39
C LYS A 22 15.51 5.77 -3.21
N LEU A 23 14.30 6.29 -3.01
CA LEU A 23 13.93 7.63 -3.45
C LEU A 23 14.39 8.65 -2.39
N PHE A 24 15.32 9.54 -2.76
CA PHE A 24 15.77 10.60 -1.87
C PHE A 24 14.84 11.81 -1.93
N GLU A 25 14.57 12.30 -3.14
CA GLU A 25 13.84 13.55 -3.31
C GLU A 25 13.08 13.58 -4.64
N VAL A 26 11.99 14.34 -4.67
CA VAL A 26 11.28 14.70 -5.90
C VAL A 26 11.18 16.22 -5.91
N MET A 27 11.68 16.83 -6.98
CA MET A 27 11.58 18.27 -7.21
C MET A 27 10.74 18.49 -8.47
N ALA A 28 10.00 19.58 -8.51
CA ALA A 28 9.23 19.95 -9.70
C ALA A 28 9.54 21.38 -10.12
N SER A 29 9.45 21.61 -11.42
CA SER A 29 9.44 22.92 -12.06
C SER A 29 8.16 23.06 -12.89
N LYS A 30 7.94 24.23 -13.50
CA LYS A 30 6.76 24.45 -14.36
C LYS A 30 6.61 23.43 -15.49
N SER A 31 7.70 22.80 -15.94
CA SER A 31 7.71 21.91 -17.11
C SER A 31 8.38 20.57 -16.90
N LYS A 32 9.00 20.31 -15.74
CA LYS A 32 9.79 19.09 -15.50
C LYS A 32 9.66 18.61 -14.05
N ILE A 33 9.65 17.30 -13.87
CA ILE A 33 9.79 16.63 -12.57
C ILE A 33 11.20 16.00 -12.54
N TYR A 34 11.91 16.22 -11.45
CA TYR A 34 13.22 15.65 -11.17
C TYR A 34 13.06 14.65 -10.03
N ILE A 35 13.50 13.41 -10.24
CA ILE A 35 13.41 12.33 -9.27
C ILE A 35 14.85 11.94 -8.90
N VAL A 36 15.23 12.15 -7.65
CA VAL A 36 16.58 11.89 -7.13
C VAL A 36 16.58 10.53 -6.45
N LEU A 37 17.30 9.58 -7.04
CA LEU A 37 17.34 8.17 -6.62
C LEU A 37 18.72 7.77 -6.10
N GLU A 38 18.78 6.68 -5.35
CA GLU A 38 20.01 5.97 -5.03
C GLU A 38 20.76 5.55 -6.31
N PHE A 39 22.04 5.88 -6.38
CA PHE A 39 22.90 5.44 -7.48
C PHE A 39 23.37 3.99 -7.24
N VAL A 40 23.08 3.11 -8.20
CA VAL A 40 23.45 1.69 -8.16
C VAL A 40 24.52 1.41 -9.20
N GLY A 41 25.77 1.22 -8.75
CA GLY A 41 26.94 1.20 -9.63
C GLY A 41 27.35 -0.15 -10.24
N GLY A 42 26.66 -1.25 -9.92
CA GLY A 42 27.02 -2.60 -10.37
C GLY A 42 26.36 -3.05 -11.69
N GLY A 43 25.54 -2.18 -12.30
CA GLY A 43 24.88 -2.44 -13.58
C GLY A 43 23.62 -3.31 -13.46
N GLU A 44 23.16 -3.84 -14.58
CA GLU A 44 21.96 -4.68 -14.64
C GLU A 44 22.30 -6.13 -14.23
N LEU A 45 21.38 -6.79 -13.51
CA LEU A 45 21.50 -8.21 -13.20
C LEU A 45 21.62 -9.06 -14.48
N PHE A 46 20.96 -8.65 -15.55
CA PHE A 46 20.92 -9.40 -16.80
C PHE A 46 22.22 -9.31 -17.60
N ASP A 47 23.08 -8.31 -17.36
CA ASP A 47 24.44 -8.28 -17.90
C ASP A 47 25.27 -9.48 -17.40
N GLN A 48 25.00 -9.97 -16.19
CA GLN A 48 25.62 -11.19 -15.67
C GLN A 48 25.13 -12.44 -16.43
N ILE A 49 23.86 -12.47 -16.82
CA ILE A 49 23.28 -13.57 -17.60
C ILE A 49 23.84 -13.57 -19.03
N ALA A 50 23.95 -12.40 -19.65
CA ALA A 50 24.52 -12.26 -21.00
C ALA A 50 25.95 -12.84 -21.08
N LYS A 51 26.73 -12.70 -20.00
CA LYS A 51 28.09 -13.27 -19.88
C LYS A 51 28.09 -14.78 -19.64
N HIS A 52 27.17 -15.29 -18.82
CA HIS A 52 27.19 -16.69 -18.36
C HIS A 52 26.13 -17.60 -19.03
N ARG A 53 25.38 -17.07 -20.00
CA ARG A 53 24.17 -17.66 -20.63
C ARG A 53 22.98 -17.89 -19.69
N ARG A 54 23.20 -18.35 -18.46
CA ARG A 54 22.18 -18.56 -17.42
C ARG A 54 22.83 -18.64 -16.03
N LEU A 55 22.06 -18.39 -14.97
CA LEU A 55 22.53 -18.56 -13.60
C LEU A 55 22.38 -20.00 -13.13
N LYS A 56 23.22 -20.39 -12.17
CA LYS A 56 23.03 -21.65 -11.44
C LYS A 56 21.80 -21.53 -10.55
N GLU A 57 21.15 -22.67 -10.31
CA GLU A 57 19.89 -22.69 -9.55
C GLU A 57 20.00 -22.06 -8.16
N ASP A 58 21.09 -22.31 -7.42
CA ASP A 58 21.28 -21.72 -6.09
C ASP A 58 21.48 -20.19 -6.13
N GLU A 59 22.09 -19.67 -7.19
CA GLU A 59 22.30 -18.23 -7.41
C GLU A 59 21.01 -17.54 -7.86
N ALA A 60 20.30 -18.13 -8.83
CA ALA A 60 18.98 -17.67 -9.26
C ALA A 60 18.01 -17.63 -8.07
N ARG A 61 18.03 -18.64 -7.20
CA ARG A 61 17.24 -18.66 -5.97
C ARG A 61 17.58 -17.50 -5.05
N ARG A 62 18.87 -17.20 -4.84
CA ARG A 62 19.30 -16.08 -3.97
C ARG A 62 18.81 -14.73 -4.50
N TYR A 63 18.84 -14.50 -5.81
CA TYR A 63 18.27 -13.28 -6.40
C TYR A 63 16.75 -13.26 -6.32
N PHE A 64 16.11 -14.40 -6.58
CA PHE A 64 14.65 -14.52 -6.47
C PHE A 64 14.14 -14.28 -5.04
N GLN A 65 14.85 -14.76 -4.02
CA GLN A 65 14.55 -14.48 -2.62
C GLN A 65 14.60 -12.97 -2.31
N GLN A 66 15.62 -12.27 -2.80
CA GLN A 66 15.73 -10.81 -2.65
C GLN A 66 14.61 -10.07 -3.37
N LEU A 67 14.26 -10.52 -4.58
CA LEU A 67 13.15 -9.96 -5.35
C LEU A 67 11.81 -10.12 -4.63
N ILE A 68 11.49 -11.33 -4.16
CA ILE A 68 10.24 -11.60 -3.44
C ILE A 68 10.15 -10.79 -2.13
N ASN A 69 11.26 -10.65 -1.41
CA ASN A 69 11.31 -9.82 -0.21
C ASN A 69 11.05 -8.33 -0.51
N ALA A 70 11.65 -7.79 -1.57
CA ALA A 70 11.40 -6.42 -2.01
C ALA A 70 9.93 -6.21 -2.40
N VAL A 71 9.37 -7.14 -3.18
CA VAL A 71 7.98 -7.08 -3.64
C VAL A 71 7.01 -7.19 -2.47
N ASP A 72 7.18 -8.12 -1.53
CA ASP A 72 6.32 -8.22 -0.34
C ASP A 72 6.39 -6.95 0.52
N TYR A 73 7.60 -6.41 0.71
CA TYR A 73 7.81 -5.18 1.47
C TYR A 73 6.99 -4.03 0.88
N CYS A 74 7.03 -3.83 -0.44
CA CYS A 74 6.30 -2.78 -1.13
C CYS A 74 4.78 -3.04 -1.14
N HIS A 75 4.36 -4.27 -1.46
CA HIS A 75 2.95 -4.67 -1.50
C HIS A 75 2.26 -4.47 -0.14
N SER A 76 2.96 -4.76 0.96
CA SER A 76 2.46 -4.53 2.33
C SER A 76 2.14 -3.06 2.62
N ARG A 77 2.77 -2.15 1.89
CA ARG A 77 2.59 -0.68 1.94
C ARG A 77 1.69 -0.15 0.83
N GLY A 78 1.19 -1.02 -0.05
CA GLY A 78 0.25 -0.65 -1.12
C GLY A 78 0.90 -0.06 -2.35
N VAL A 79 2.22 -0.21 -2.48
CA VAL A 79 2.94 0.14 -3.70
C VAL A 79 3.12 -1.14 -4.51
N TYR A 80 2.75 -1.08 -5.78
CA TYR A 80 2.88 -2.16 -6.74
C TYR A 80 3.80 -1.69 -7.87
N HIS A 81 4.65 -2.57 -8.38
CA HIS A 81 5.63 -2.17 -9.38
C HIS A 81 4.97 -2.02 -10.77
N ARG A 82 4.17 -3.00 -11.19
CA ARG A 82 3.41 -3.03 -12.47
C ARG A 82 4.22 -3.02 -13.76
N ASP A 83 5.54 -2.87 -13.68
CA ASP A 83 6.48 -2.98 -14.80
C ASP A 83 7.75 -3.77 -14.43
N LEU A 84 7.62 -4.87 -13.67
CA LEU A 84 8.79 -5.67 -13.28
C LEU A 84 9.39 -6.36 -14.51
N LYS A 85 10.63 -6.03 -14.82
CA LYS A 85 11.36 -6.50 -15.99
C LYS A 85 12.87 -6.48 -15.73
N PRO A 86 13.68 -7.16 -16.56
CA PRO A 86 15.15 -7.21 -16.42
C PRO A 86 15.84 -5.87 -16.17
N GLU A 87 15.42 -4.87 -16.93
CA GLU A 87 15.99 -3.52 -16.94
C GLU A 87 15.81 -2.82 -15.58
N ASN A 88 14.83 -3.28 -14.79
CA ASN A 88 14.54 -2.75 -13.45
C ASN A 88 15.22 -3.54 -12.32
N LEU A 89 16.06 -4.52 -12.65
CA LEU A 89 16.80 -5.33 -11.69
C LEU A 89 18.29 -5.01 -11.78
N LEU A 90 18.76 -4.17 -10.86
CA LEU A 90 20.13 -3.71 -10.79
C LEU A 90 20.92 -4.47 -9.73
N LEU A 91 22.25 -4.41 -9.81
CA LEU A 91 23.17 -4.92 -8.80
C LEU A 91 23.97 -3.77 -8.20
N ASP A 92 24.13 -3.76 -6.88
CA ASP A 92 25.10 -2.87 -6.25
C ASP A 92 26.54 -3.36 -6.43
N SER A 93 27.51 -2.61 -5.91
CA SER A 93 28.93 -2.96 -6.00
C SER A 93 29.31 -4.27 -5.29
N TYR A 94 28.44 -4.80 -4.44
CA TYR A 94 28.61 -6.06 -3.73
C TYR A 94 27.83 -7.22 -4.38
N GLY A 95 27.14 -6.97 -5.51
CA GLY A 95 26.34 -7.96 -6.21
C GLY A 95 24.99 -8.25 -5.54
N VAL A 96 24.49 -7.34 -4.69
CA VAL A 96 23.17 -7.41 -4.05
C VAL A 96 22.13 -6.79 -4.97
N LEU A 97 20.95 -7.42 -5.08
CA LEU A 97 19.85 -6.96 -5.93
C LEU A 97 19.30 -5.62 -5.44
N LYS A 98 19.04 -4.70 -6.37
CA LYS A 98 18.31 -3.46 -6.18
C LYS A 98 17.22 -3.36 -7.24
N VAL A 99 15.96 -3.41 -6.83
CA VAL A 99 14.81 -3.17 -7.71
C VAL A 99 14.63 -1.66 -7.88
N SER A 100 14.78 -1.17 -9.11
CA SER A 100 14.53 0.24 -9.46
C SER A 100 13.08 0.49 -9.85
N ASP A 101 12.72 1.75 -10.07
CA ASP A 101 11.45 2.20 -10.65
C ASP A 101 10.14 1.74 -9.98
N PHE A 102 10.25 1.26 -8.73
CA PHE A 102 9.12 0.82 -7.93
C PHE A 102 8.14 1.98 -7.68
N GLY A 103 6.91 1.88 -8.20
CA GLY A 103 5.88 2.93 -8.07
C GLY A 103 6.01 4.11 -9.04
N LEU A 104 7.07 4.16 -9.87
CA LEU A 104 7.21 5.20 -10.91
C LEU A 104 6.31 4.94 -12.12
N SER A 105 5.88 3.71 -12.33
CA SER A 105 4.93 3.32 -13.39
C SER A 105 3.59 4.05 -13.25
N ALA A 106 3.13 4.28 -12.03
CA ALA A 106 1.93 5.05 -11.80
C ALA A 106 2.17 6.55 -12.04
N ILE A 107 3.32 7.11 -11.66
CA ILE A 107 3.68 8.50 -12.01
C ILE A 107 3.65 8.71 -13.53
N SER A 108 4.19 7.77 -14.31
CA SER A 108 4.24 7.87 -15.77
C SER A 108 2.87 7.67 -16.44
N GLN A 109 1.99 6.84 -15.86
CA GLN A 109 0.62 6.63 -16.33
C GLN A 109 -0.25 7.90 -16.21
N HIS A 110 -0.02 8.75 -15.22
CA HIS A 110 -0.81 9.98 -15.01
C HIS A 110 -0.35 11.18 -15.84
N VAL A 111 0.76 11.05 -16.58
CA VAL A 111 1.30 12.10 -17.47
C VAL A 111 0.67 12.04 -18.89
N ARG A 112 -0.17 11.04 -19.18
CA ARG A 112 -0.94 10.97 -20.45
C ARG A 112 -2.36 11.50 -20.25
N GLU A 113 -2.82 12.36 -21.17
CA GLU A 113 -4.07 13.13 -21.08
C GLU A 113 -5.36 12.32 -21.30
N ASP A 114 -5.29 11.05 -21.69
CA ASP A 114 -6.46 10.28 -22.14
C ASP A 114 -7.15 9.45 -21.05
N GLY A 115 -6.59 9.33 -19.84
CA GLY A 115 -7.25 8.69 -18.70
C GLY A 115 -7.60 7.21 -18.90
N LEU A 116 -7.05 6.59 -19.95
CA LEU A 116 -7.22 5.18 -20.32
C LEU A 116 -5.91 4.43 -20.00
N LEU A 117 -6.02 3.20 -19.50
CA LEU A 117 -4.87 2.29 -19.34
C LEU A 117 -4.40 1.77 -20.71
N HIS A 118 -3.93 2.65 -21.60
CA HIS A 118 -3.30 2.23 -22.84
C HIS A 118 -1.85 1.83 -22.57
N THR A 119 -1.68 0.62 -22.03
CA THR A 119 -0.36 -0.03 -21.89
C THR A 119 0.09 -0.54 -23.26
N THR A 120 0.60 0.35 -24.11
CA THR A 120 1.35 -0.01 -25.33
C THR A 120 2.84 0.35 -25.20
N CYS A 121 3.44 0.19 -24.02
CA CYS A 121 4.85 0.56 -23.82
C CYS A 121 5.63 -0.34 -22.84
N GLY A 122 5.36 -1.65 -22.79
CA GLY A 122 6.20 -2.63 -22.08
C GLY A 122 6.66 -3.75 -23.03
N THR A 123 7.77 -4.42 -22.71
CA THR A 123 8.16 -5.66 -23.38
C THR A 123 7.09 -6.72 -23.06
N PRO A 124 6.24 -7.13 -24.02
CA PRO A 124 4.99 -7.86 -23.77
C PRO A 124 5.21 -9.22 -23.10
N ASN A 125 6.44 -9.73 -23.13
CA ASN A 125 6.85 -11.03 -22.61
C ASN A 125 6.76 -11.14 -21.07
N TYR A 126 6.68 -10.03 -20.34
CA TYR A 126 6.58 -10.00 -18.87
C TYR A 126 5.16 -9.70 -18.36
N VAL A 127 4.22 -9.36 -19.26
CA VAL A 127 2.88 -8.92 -18.91
C VAL A 127 2.00 -10.12 -18.52
N ALA A 128 1.26 -9.98 -17.42
CA ALA A 128 0.30 -10.99 -16.98
C ALA A 128 -0.95 -11.04 -17.89
N PRO A 129 -1.55 -12.22 -18.12
CA PRO A 129 -2.64 -12.38 -19.08
C PRO A 129 -3.88 -11.54 -18.77
N GLU A 130 -4.15 -11.23 -17.49
CA GLU A 130 -5.31 -10.44 -17.08
C GLU A 130 -5.27 -8.98 -17.56
N VAL A 131 -4.09 -8.43 -17.87
CA VAL A 131 -3.96 -7.05 -18.38
C VAL A 131 -4.56 -6.91 -19.77
N LEU A 132 -4.63 -8.00 -20.54
CA LEU A 132 -5.18 -8.02 -21.89
C LEU A 132 -6.72 -7.89 -21.93
N ASN A 133 -7.39 -8.02 -20.78
CA ASN A 133 -8.85 -8.04 -20.69
C ASN A 133 -9.49 -6.69 -20.31
N ASP A 134 -8.70 -5.61 -20.24
CA ASP A 134 -9.15 -4.20 -20.16
C ASP A 134 -10.15 -3.85 -19.03
N LYS A 135 -10.18 -4.64 -17.95
CA LYS A 135 -11.12 -4.47 -16.81
C LYS A 135 -10.45 -4.03 -15.50
N GLY A 136 -9.20 -3.55 -15.57
CA GLY A 136 -8.34 -3.41 -14.39
C GLY A 136 -7.86 -4.77 -13.87
N TYR A 137 -6.77 -4.78 -13.11
CA TYR A 137 -6.12 -6.00 -12.63
C TYR A 137 -5.56 -5.84 -11.20
N ASP A 138 -5.37 -6.96 -10.50
CA ASP A 138 -4.71 -6.97 -9.19
C ASP A 138 -3.20 -6.81 -9.36
N GLY A 139 -2.67 -5.69 -8.88
CA GLY A 139 -1.23 -5.39 -8.95
C GLY A 139 -0.36 -6.43 -8.22
N THR A 140 -0.90 -7.08 -7.19
CA THR A 140 -0.20 -8.14 -6.45
C THR A 140 0.05 -9.35 -7.35
N ALA A 141 -1.02 -9.87 -7.95
CA ALA A 141 -0.97 -11.03 -8.83
C ALA A 141 -0.12 -10.74 -10.08
N PHE A 142 -0.20 -9.51 -10.61
CA PHE A 142 0.59 -9.06 -11.75
C PHE A 142 2.10 -9.09 -11.49
N ASP A 143 2.54 -8.49 -10.37
CA ASP A 143 3.96 -8.47 -10.01
C ASP A 143 4.50 -9.89 -9.76
N ILE A 144 3.67 -10.77 -9.17
CA ILE A 144 4.02 -12.19 -8.96
C ILE A 144 4.25 -12.90 -10.31
N TRP A 145 3.38 -12.70 -11.31
CA TRP A 145 3.59 -13.24 -12.65
C TRP A 145 4.93 -12.79 -13.24
N SER A 146 5.20 -11.48 -13.16
CA SER A 146 6.45 -10.88 -13.64
C SER A 146 7.67 -11.48 -12.95
N CYS A 147 7.60 -11.69 -11.62
CA CYS A 147 8.64 -12.39 -10.86
C CYS A 147 8.87 -13.82 -11.36
N GLY A 148 7.82 -14.54 -11.77
CA GLY A 148 7.91 -15.87 -12.35
C GLY A 148 8.62 -15.89 -13.70
N VAL A 149 8.31 -14.92 -14.57
CA VAL A 149 9.01 -14.75 -15.85
C VAL A 149 10.49 -14.45 -15.60
N ILE A 150 10.80 -13.53 -14.68
CA ILE A 150 12.17 -13.21 -14.28
C ILE A 150 12.90 -14.47 -13.80
N LEU A 151 12.34 -15.22 -12.85
CA LEU A 151 12.96 -16.46 -12.34
C LEU A 151 13.25 -17.46 -13.46
N PHE A 152 12.31 -17.64 -14.39
CA PHE A 152 12.52 -18.48 -15.55
C PHE A 152 13.73 -18.01 -16.36
N VAL A 153 13.82 -16.72 -16.69
CA VAL A 153 14.93 -16.19 -17.48
C VAL A 153 16.26 -16.32 -16.74
N LEU A 154 16.31 -16.05 -15.42
CA LEU A 154 17.52 -16.25 -14.62
C LEU A 154 18.07 -17.67 -14.76
N MET A 155 17.19 -18.68 -14.75
CA MET A 155 17.57 -20.09 -14.77
C MET A 155 17.75 -20.67 -16.18
N ALA A 156 17.00 -20.18 -17.16
CA ALA A 156 16.95 -20.70 -18.53
C ALA A 156 17.91 -19.95 -19.48
N GLY A 157 18.09 -18.64 -19.26
CA GLY A 157 18.80 -17.75 -20.18
C GLY A 157 17.96 -17.25 -21.36
N TYR A 158 16.66 -17.58 -21.39
CA TYR A 158 15.72 -17.17 -22.43
C TYR A 158 14.30 -17.03 -21.84
N LEU A 159 13.39 -16.44 -22.60
CA LEU A 159 12.02 -16.13 -22.15
C LEU A 159 11.11 -17.37 -22.15
N PRO A 160 10.20 -17.51 -21.16
CA PRO A 160 9.21 -18.59 -21.17
C PRO A 160 8.20 -18.44 -22.32
N PHE A 161 7.89 -17.20 -22.71
CA PHE A 161 7.02 -16.84 -23.82
C PHE A 161 7.76 -15.90 -24.74
N ASP A 162 8.04 -16.35 -25.96
CA ASP A 162 8.68 -15.53 -26.99
C ASP A 162 8.20 -15.96 -28.37
N GLU A 163 7.64 -15.02 -29.11
CA GLU A 163 7.06 -15.23 -30.44
C GLU A 163 7.16 -13.93 -31.25
N PRO A 164 7.51 -14.00 -32.55
CA PRO A 164 7.59 -12.82 -33.40
C PRO A 164 6.21 -12.19 -33.66
N ASN A 165 5.14 -12.98 -33.57
CA ASN A 165 3.77 -12.50 -33.76
C ASN A 165 3.09 -12.28 -32.40
N LEU A 166 2.67 -11.03 -32.13
CA LEU A 166 2.05 -10.64 -30.87
C LEU A 166 0.76 -11.43 -30.55
N ALA A 167 -0.05 -11.78 -31.55
CA ALA A 167 -1.26 -12.58 -31.30
C ALA A 167 -0.91 -14.02 -30.86
N VAL A 168 0.16 -14.59 -31.41
CA VAL A 168 0.67 -15.90 -30.99
C VAL A 168 1.31 -15.82 -29.60
N LEU A 169 2.08 -14.75 -29.34
CA LEU A 169 2.65 -14.47 -28.01
C LEU A 169 1.56 -14.41 -26.94
N TYR A 170 0.52 -13.57 -27.15
CA TYR A 170 -0.58 -13.44 -26.21
C TYR A 170 -1.36 -14.74 -26.04
N LYS A 171 -1.53 -15.53 -27.11
CA LYS A 171 -2.15 -16.86 -26.99
C LYS A 171 -1.32 -17.81 -26.11
N LYS A 172 0.01 -17.77 -26.19
CA LYS A 172 0.89 -18.53 -25.29
C LYS A 172 0.82 -18.03 -23.85
N ILE A 173 0.87 -16.73 -23.64
CA ILE A 173 0.76 -16.09 -22.32
C ILE A 173 -0.57 -16.46 -21.65
N CYS A 174 -1.70 -16.30 -22.34
CA CYS A 174 -3.04 -16.62 -21.81
C CYS A 174 -3.23 -18.10 -21.48
N LYS A 175 -2.48 -18.99 -22.14
CA LYS A 175 -2.52 -20.43 -21.86
C LYS A 175 -1.43 -20.89 -20.88
N ALA A 176 -0.53 -19.99 -20.50
CA ALA A 176 0.74 -20.33 -19.88
C ALA A 176 1.45 -21.50 -20.59
N ASP A 177 1.50 -21.44 -21.92
CA ASP A 177 2.13 -22.46 -22.77
C ASP A 177 3.65 -22.25 -22.84
N PHE A 178 4.36 -22.82 -21.86
CA PHE A 178 5.81 -22.83 -21.78
C PHE A 178 6.33 -24.19 -21.32
N THR A 179 7.61 -24.46 -21.58
CA THR A 179 8.28 -25.69 -21.12
C THR A 179 9.52 -25.34 -20.31
N CYS A 180 9.63 -25.92 -19.11
CA CYS A 180 10.86 -25.79 -18.33
C CYS A 180 11.95 -26.72 -18.89
N PRO A 181 13.19 -26.23 -19.04
CA PRO A 181 14.32 -27.06 -19.44
C PRO A 181 14.50 -28.32 -18.59
N SER A 182 15.09 -29.37 -19.18
CA SER A 182 15.33 -30.65 -18.50
C SER A 182 16.16 -30.48 -17.22
N TYR A 183 17.14 -29.58 -17.25
CA TYR A 183 18.07 -29.28 -16.17
C TYR A 183 17.49 -28.47 -15.00
N PHE A 184 16.24 -28.00 -15.05
CA PHE A 184 15.57 -27.42 -13.89
C PHE A 184 15.23 -28.53 -12.88
N SER A 185 15.44 -28.29 -11.58
CA SER A 185 14.99 -29.21 -10.54
C SER A 185 13.46 -29.35 -10.52
N ILE A 186 12.97 -30.46 -9.96
CA ILE A 186 11.52 -30.71 -9.80
C ILE A 186 10.88 -29.58 -8.97
N GLY A 187 11.56 -29.12 -7.92
CA GLY A 187 11.11 -28.01 -7.08
C GLY A 187 10.95 -26.71 -7.87
N ALA A 188 11.97 -26.32 -8.64
CA ALA A 188 11.91 -25.10 -9.47
C ALA A 188 10.76 -25.17 -10.49
N LYS A 189 10.61 -26.31 -11.17
CA LYS A 189 9.52 -26.54 -12.15
C LYS A 189 8.15 -26.40 -11.48
N LYS A 190 7.97 -26.95 -10.29
CA LYS A 190 6.71 -26.88 -9.54
C LYS A 190 6.40 -25.44 -9.13
N LEU A 191 7.37 -24.71 -8.58
CA LEU A 191 7.19 -23.33 -8.14
C LEU A 191 6.86 -22.41 -9.34
N ILE A 192 7.65 -22.47 -10.42
CA ILE A 192 7.43 -21.63 -11.62
C ILE A 192 6.04 -21.87 -12.21
N LYS A 193 5.58 -23.12 -12.27
CA LYS A 193 4.21 -23.44 -12.75
C LYS A 193 3.11 -22.88 -11.86
N ARG A 194 3.31 -22.79 -10.55
CA ARG A 194 2.36 -22.17 -9.62
C ARG A 194 2.35 -20.65 -9.73
N ILE A 195 3.50 -20.04 -10.05
CA ILE A 195 3.64 -18.60 -10.27
C ILE A 195 3.04 -18.18 -11.63
N LEU A 196 3.34 -18.93 -12.69
CA LEU A 196 2.83 -18.69 -14.04
C LEU A 196 1.47 -19.38 -14.27
N ASP A 197 0.60 -19.37 -13.25
CA ASP A 197 -0.81 -19.73 -13.40
C ASP A 197 -1.54 -18.56 -14.10
N PRO A 198 -2.16 -18.78 -15.27
CA PRO A 198 -2.83 -17.71 -16.01
C PRO A 198 -4.06 -17.19 -15.28
N ASN A 199 -4.63 -17.92 -14.33
CA ASN A 199 -5.74 -17.44 -13.53
C ASN A 199 -5.22 -16.71 -12.28
N PRO A 200 -5.40 -15.38 -12.17
CA PRO A 200 -4.89 -14.61 -11.02
C PRO A 200 -5.50 -15.00 -9.68
N LEU A 201 -6.68 -15.63 -9.66
CA LEU A 201 -7.34 -16.07 -8.43
C LEU A 201 -6.75 -17.36 -7.85
N THR A 202 -6.14 -18.20 -8.68
CA THR A 202 -5.49 -19.45 -8.26
C THR A 202 -3.97 -19.37 -8.28
N ARG A 203 -3.42 -18.31 -8.86
CA ARG A 203 -2.00 -17.99 -8.85
C ARG A 203 -1.48 -17.93 -7.42
N ILE A 204 -0.33 -18.56 -7.20
CA ILE A 204 0.33 -18.60 -5.89
C ILE A 204 0.56 -17.20 -5.33
N THR A 205 0.32 -17.05 -4.04
CA THR A 205 0.53 -15.80 -3.32
C THR A 205 1.94 -15.73 -2.71
N ILE A 206 2.42 -14.53 -2.39
CA ILE A 206 3.72 -14.36 -1.70
C ILE A 206 3.84 -15.21 -0.42
N PRO A 207 2.84 -15.25 0.50
CA PRO A 207 2.91 -16.12 1.67
C PRO A 207 3.15 -17.59 1.32
N GLU A 208 2.50 -18.10 0.26
CA GLU A 208 2.71 -19.47 -0.20
C GLU A 208 4.07 -19.68 -0.88
N ILE A 209 4.62 -18.65 -1.55
CA ILE A 209 5.99 -18.68 -2.09
C ILE A 209 7.00 -18.78 -0.95
N LEU A 210 6.83 -17.99 0.11
CA LEU A 210 7.72 -18.01 1.30
C LEU A 210 7.70 -19.36 2.02
N GLU A 211 6.61 -20.12 1.88
CA GLU A 211 6.47 -21.47 2.43
C GLU A 211 6.96 -22.59 1.49
N ASP A 212 7.28 -22.28 0.23
CA ASP A 212 7.70 -23.28 -0.75
C ASP A 212 9.09 -23.87 -0.45
N GLU A 213 9.21 -25.19 -0.58
CA GLU A 213 10.44 -25.94 -0.27
C GLU A 213 11.62 -25.54 -1.16
N TRP A 214 11.38 -25.22 -2.44
CA TRP A 214 12.43 -24.73 -3.31
C TRP A 214 12.90 -23.34 -2.89
N PHE A 215 11.96 -22.47 -2.50
CA PHE A 215 12.27 -21.12 -2.05
C PHE A 215 13.05 -21.11 -0.73
N LYS A 216 12.66 -21.94 0.25
CA LYS A 216 13.25 -21.95 1.60
C LYS A 216 14.69 -22.46 1.66
N LYS A 217 15.18 -23.15 0.63
CA LYS A 217 16.55 -23.67 0.61
C LYS A 217 17.57 -22.53 0.72
N GLY A 218 18.33 -22.52 1.83
CA GLY A 218 19.33 -21.48 2.11
C GLY A 218 18.74 -20.10 2.40
N TYR A 219 17.41 -20.00 2.54
CA TYR A 219 16.74 -18.74 2.83
C TYR A 219 17.04 -18.31 4.27
N LYS A 220 17.52 -17.08 4.41
CA LYS A 220 17.56 -16.37 5.68
C LYS A 220 16.49 -15.30 5.59
N ALA A 221 15.47 -15.39 6.44
CA ALA A 221 14.54 -14.29 6.59
C ALA A 221 15.37 -13.03 6.84
N ALA A 222 15.13 -11.98 6.06
CA ALA A 222 15.75 -10.69 6.30
C ALA A 222 15.26 -10.23 7.67
N TYR A 223 16.02 -10.55 8.72
CA TYR A 223 15.85 -9.96 10.03
C TYR A 223 15.88 -8.45 9.78
N SER A 224 14.84 -7.78 10.25
CA SER A 224 14.76 -6.33 10.28
C SER A 224 15.80 -5.84 11.28
N GLU A 225 17.09 -5.90 10.95
CA GLU A 225 18.17 -5.17 11.61
C GLU A 225 18.10 -3.68 11.26
N GLU A 226 16.89 -3.13 11.14
CA GLU A 226 16.62 -1.70 11.22
C GLU A 226 16.01 -1.43 12.61
N GLN A 227 16.77 -1.76 13.65
CA GLN A 227 16.78 -0.86 14.79
C GLN A 227 17.53 0.40 14.35
N GLN A 228 16.94 1.57 14.68
CA GLN A 228 17.56 2.91 14.64
C GLN A 228 17.46 3.69 13.31
N ASN A 229 16.25 4.17 13.02
CA ASN A 229 15.93 5.59 13.22
C ASN A 229 14.44 5.81 12.93
N VAL A 230 13.65 5.90 13.99
CA VAL A 230 12.25 6.34 13.90
C VAL A 230 12.27 7.83 13.54
N ASN A 231 12.34 8.14 12.24
CA ASN A 231 12.18 9.51 11.78
C ASN A 231 10.69 9.87 11.78
N LEU A 232 10.31 10.93 12.50
CA LEU A 232 8.94 11.45 12.55
C LEU A 232 8.55 12.17 11.24
N ASP A 233 9.51 12.51 10.39
CA ASP A 233 9.24 12.98 9.03
C ASP A 233 8.50 11.90 8.20
N ASP A 234 8.63 10.62 8.58
CA ASP A 234 7.87 9.52 7.98
C ASP A 234 6.35 9.69 8.25
N VAL A 235 5.97 10.31 9.37
CA VAL A 235 4.57 10.57 9.74
C VAL A 235 4.05 11.82 9.01
N ASP A 236 4.90 12.85 8.88
CA ASP A 236 4.55 14.04 8.10
C ASP A 236 4.27 13.69 6.63
N ALA A 237 5.06 12.82 6.01
CA ALA A 237 4.81 12.36 4.64
C ALA A 237 3.51 11.54 4.50
N VAL A 238 3.07 10.82 5.54
CA VAL A 238 1.82 10.05 5.51
C VAL A 238 0.59 10.95 5.49
N PHE A 239 0.65 12.10 6.16
CA PHE A 239 -0.55 12.93 6.37
C PHE A 239 -0.52 14.32 5.69
N ASN A 240 0.64 14.88 5.34
CA ASN A 240 0.68 16.16 4.63
C ASN A 240 0.52 15.96 3.11
N ASP A 241 -0.52 16.56 2.53
CA ASP A 241 -0.76 16.66 1.08
C ASP A 241 -0.26 18.00 0.47
N SER A 242 0.35 18.86 1.30
CA SER A 242 0.73 20.23 0.94
C SER A 242 2.23 20.47 1.18
N GLU A 243 2.91 21.03 0.17
CA GLU A 243 4.34 21.35 0.13
C GLU A 243 4.77 22.50 1.06
N GLU A 244 4.21 22.61 2.26
CA GLU A 244 4.63 23.68 3.17
C GLU A 244 5.61 23.18 4.24
N HIS A 245 6.88 23.40 3.90
CA HIS A 245 8.02 23.65 4.77
C HIS A 245 8.47 22.51 5.70
N LEU A 246 9.62 21.93 5.35
CA LEU A 246 10.53 21.19 6.25
C LEU A 246 11.21 22.14 7.25
N VAL A 247 10.45 23.05 7.87
CA VAL A 247 10.91 23.83 9.02
C VAL A 247 10.19 23.29 10.24
N THR A 248 10.96 22.70 11.15
CA THR A 248 10.50 22.10 12.39
C THR A 248 10.04 23.17 13.39
N GLU A 249 8.89 23.77 13.14
CA GLU A 249 8.22 24.59 14.14
C GLU A 249 7.34 23.71 15.04
N ARG A 250 7.45 23.90 16.36
CA ARG A 250 6.51 23.33 17.32
C ARG A 250 5.16 24.01 17.08
N LYS A 251 4.16 23.25 16.63
CA LYS A 251 2.79 23.77 16.44
C LYS A 251 2.09 23.89 17.79
N GLU A 252 1.51 25.05 18.07
CA GLU A 252 0.74 25.32 19.29
C GLU A 252 -0.70 24.79 19.24
N ARG A 253 -1.21 24.44 18.05
CA ARG A 253 -2.57 23.92 17.81
C ARG A 253 -2.61 22.86 16.70
N PRO A 254 -3.56 21.90 16.74
CA PRO A 254 -3.73 20.91 15.69
C PRO A 254 -4.08 21.56 14.34
N VAL A 255 -3.85 20.84 13.25
CA VAL A 255 -4.21 21.33 11.91
C VAL A 255 -5.73 21.45 11.83
N SER A 256 -6.24 22.62 11.46
CA SER A 256 -7.66 22.85 11.28
C SER A 256 -8.16 22.12 10.04
N MET A 257 -9.18 21.30 10.20
CA MET A 257 -9.84 20.61 9.11
C MET A 257 -11.14 21.32 8.74
N ASN A 258 -11.26 21.70 7.47
CA ASN A 258 -12.45 22.40 6.99
C ASN A 258 -13.59 21.44 6.60
N ALA A 259 -14.78 21.98 6.37
CA ALA A 259 -15.97 21.20 6.01
C ALA A 259 -15.80 20.41 4.70
N PHE A 260 -15.06 20.93 3.72
CA PHE A 260 -14.80 20.23 2.46
C PHE A 260 -13.86 19.04 2.66
N GLU A 261 -12.82 19.19 3.48
CA GLU A 261 -11.91 18.12 3.86
C GLU A 261 -12.67 17.02 4.62
N LEU A 262 -13.51 17.38 5.60
CA LEU A 262 -14.37 16.43 6.31
C LEU A 262 -15.31 15.66 5.38
N ILE A 263 -15.95 16.36 4.44
CA ILE A 263 -16.88 15.74 3.49
C ILE A 263 -16.13 14.81 2.53
N SER A 264 -14.97 15.21 2.03
CA SER A 264 -14.13 14.39 1.14
C SER A 264 -13.68 13.07 1.80
N MET A 265 -13.55 13.08 3.14
CA MET A 265 -13.16 11.93 3.95
C MET A 265 -14.34 11.07 4.45
N SER A 266 -15.58 11.47 4.13
CA SER A 266 -16.80 10.78 4.56
C SER A 266 -17.19 9.61 3.65
N ARG A 267 -17.75 8.52 4.21
CA ARG A 267 -18.10 7.31 3.45
C ARG A 267 -19.13 7.54 2.31
N GLY A 268 -19.91 8.61 2.36
CA GLY A 268 -20.94 8.90 1.35
C GLY A 268 -20.46 9.78 0.19
N PHE A 269 -19.38 10.53 0.40
CA PHE A 269 -18.88 11.53 -0.55
C PHE A 269 -17.39 11.35 -0.91
N SER A 270 -16.72 10.35 -0.33
CA SER A 270 -15.42 9.89 -0.83
C SER A 270 -15.60 9.36 -2.25
N LEU A 271 -14.97 10.03 -3.19
CA LEU A 271 -14.91 9.61 -4.60
C LEU A 271 -14.17 8.27 -4.75
N GLU A 272 -13.47 7.77 -3.73
CA GLU A 272 -12.87 6.43 -3.72
C GLU A 272 -13.95 5.34 -3.91
N ASN A 273 -15.16 5.53 -3.37
CA ASN A 273 -16.27 4.58 -3.53
C ASN A 273 -16.91 4.61 -4.93
N LEU A 274 -16.58 5.60 -5.77
CA LEU A 274 -17.03 5.69 -7.16
C LEU A 274 -16.18 4.81 -8.08
N PHE A 275 -14.99 4.40 -7.63
CA PHE A 275 -14.05 3.57 -8.37
C PHE A 275 -13.82 2.18 -7.73
N GLU A 276 -14.19 1.97 -6.46
CA GLU A 276 -14.14 0.65 -5.82
C GLU A 276 -15.43 -0.17 -6.08
N LYS A 277 -15.37 -1.07 -7.07
CA LYS A 277 -16.31 -2.19 -7.12
C LYS A 277 -16.10 -3.06 -5.87
N GLN A 278 -17.18 -3.21 -5.09
CA GLN A 278 -17.34 -4.09 -3.94
C GLN A 278 -16.51 -5.38 -4.02
N THR A 279 -15.30 -5.32 -3.49
CA THR A 279 -14.49 -6.48 -3.14
C THR A 279 -14.04 -6.21 -1.71
N GLY A 280 -14.20 -7.18 -0.81
CA GLY A 280 -14.09 -7.03 0.65
C GLY A 280 -12.68 -6.71 1.17
N LEU A 281 -12.03 -5.67 0.66
CA LEU A 281 -10.73 -5.17 1.08
C LEU A 281 -10.83 -4.58 2.49
N VAL A 282 -10.08 -5.21 3.38
CA VAL A 282 -9.97 -4.89 4.81
C VAL A 282 -9.24 -3.54 4.93
N LYS A 283 -9.91 -2.50 5.42
CA LYS A 283 -9.47 -1.09 5.34
C LYS A 283 -8.17 -0.82 6.11
N ARG A 284 -7.21 -0.12 5.49
CA ARG A 284 -5.89 0.16 6.10
C ARG A 284 -5.88 1.38 7.03
N GLU A 285 -7.03 2.02 7.21
CA GLU A 285 -7.21 3.23 8.02
C GLU A 285 -8.56 3.21 8.75
N THR A 286 -8.63 3.94 9.86
CA THR A 286 -9.83 4.11 10.67
C THR A 286 -9.79 5.48 11.37
N ARG A 287 -10.95 5.97 11.77
CA ARG A 287 -11.12 7.32 12.32
C ARG A 287 -12.08 7.30 13.50
N PHE A 288 -11.89 8.23 14.43
CA PHE A 288 -12.88 8.54 15.47
C PHE A 288 -12.85 10.03 15.79
N THR A 289 -13.92 10.53 16.42
CA THR A 289 -14.03 11.92 16.87
C THR A 289 -13.99 12.01 18.39
N SER A 290 -13.57 13.16 18.91
CA SER A 290 -13.48 13.42 20.35
C SER A 290 -13.74 14.89 20.67
N GLN A 291 -14.40 15.15 21.79
CA GLN A 291 -14.61 16.52 22.31
C GLN A 291 -13.51 16.97 23.29
N HIS A 292 -12.55 16.09 23.59
CA HIS A 292 -11.45 16.41 24.49
C HIS A 292 -10.39 17.29 23.80
N PRO A 293 -9.60 18.06 24.57
CA PRO A 293 -8.44 18.77 24.02
C PRO A 293 -7.44 17.80 23.39
N ALA A 294 -6.80 18.21 22.29
CA ALA A 294 -5.88 17.37 21.54
C ALA A 294 -4.74 16.76 22.37
N ASN A 295 -4.22 17.48 23.36
CA ASN A 295 -3.18 16.95 24.26
C ASN A 295 -3.68 15.81 25.15
N GLU A 296 -4.94 15.89 25.61
CA GLU A 296 -5.57 14.83 26.41
C GLU A 296 -5.82 13.59 25.54
N ILE A 297 -6.34 13.78 24.32
CA ILE A 297 -6.49 12.73 23.31
C ILE A 297 -5.16 12.00 23.08
N MET A 298 -4.08 12.75 22.86
CA MET A 298 -2.75 12.20 22.61
C MET A 298 -2.18 11.45 23.84
N SER A 299 -2.48 11.89 25.07
CA SER A 299 -2.12 11.17 26.30
C SER A 299 -2.85 9.83 26.38
N LYS A 300 -4.16 9.86 26.15
CA LYS A 300 -5.02 8.68 26.18
C LYS A 300 -4.67 7.64 25.12
N ILE A 301 -4.33 8.09 23.91
CA ILE A 301 -3.79 7.22 22.85
C ILE A 301 -2.51 6.51 23.32
N GLU A 302 -1.61 7.21 24.01
CA GLU A 302 -0.40 6.60 24.54
C GLU A 302 -0.69 5.61 25.69
N GLU A 303 -1.56 5.98 26.62
CA GLU A 303 -2.00 5.13 27.74
C GLU A 303 -2.69 3.85 27.26
N ALA A 304 -3.48 3.92 26.18
CA ALA A 304 -4.14 2.75 25.59
C ALA A 304 -3.19 1.88 24.75
N ALA A 305 -2.15 2.48 24.14
CA ALA A 305 -1.22 1.76 23.28
C ALA A 305 -0.16 0.98 24.06
N LYS A 306 0.38 1.54 25.16
CA LYS A 306 1.47 0.92 25.94
C LYS A 306 1.12 -0.49 26.47
N PRO A 307 -0.04 -0.74 27.11
CA PRO A 307 -0.41 -2.07 27.58
C PRO A 307 -0.56 -3.11 26.47
N LEU A 308 -0.78 -2.67 25.22
CA LEU A 308 -0.86 -3.54 24.05
C LEU A 308 0.53 -3.90 23.48
N GLY A 309 1.61 -3.41 24.09
CA GLY A 309 2.99 -3.65 23.65
C GLY A 309 3.38 -2.79 22.45
N PHE A 310 2.97 -1.52 22.46
CA PHE A 310 3.37 -0.53 21.46
C PHE A 310 4.23 0.56 22.07
N ASN A 311 5.38 0.79 21.44
CA ASN A 311 6.20 1.97 21.67
C ASN A 311 5.61 3.18 20.94
N VAL A 312 5.57 4.31 21.62
CA VAL A 312 4.88 5.51 21.16
C VAL A 312 5.86 6.67 21.00
N HIS A 313 5.95 7.22 19.81
CA HIS A 313 6.72 8.42 19.52
C HIS A 313 5.77 9.56 19.19
N LYS A 314 5.91 10.70 19.87
CA LYS A 314 5.04 11.88 19.72
C LYS A 314 5.83 13.05 19.14
N ARG A 315 5.23 13.75 18.17
CA ARG A 315 5.72 15.05 17.68
C ARG A 315 4.54 15.89 17.24
N ASN A 316 4.39 17.08 17.80
CA ASN A 316 3.20 17.91 17.58
C ASN A 316 1.92 17.09 17.88
N TYR A 317 0.93 17.14 16.99
CA TYR A 317 -0.34 16.41 17.07
C TYR A 317 -0.31 15.10 16.26
N LYS A 318 0.88 14.57 16.03
CA LYS A 318 1.14 13.32 15.29
C LYS A 318 1.82 12.30 16.22
N MET A 319 1.47 11.03 16.06
CA MET A 319 2.10 9.92 16.80
C MET A 319 2.44 8.76 15.88
N LYS A 320 3.51 8.03 16.22
CA LYS A 320 3.85 6.74 15.61
C LYS A 320 3.85 5.67 16.69
N LEU A 321 2.95 4.71 16.54
CA LEU A 321 2.79 3.53 17.38
C LEU A 321 3.51 2.37 16.69
N GLN A 322 4.50 1.79 17.33
CA GLN A 322 5.26 0.65 16.81
C GLN A 322 5.12 -0.53 17.76
N GLY A 323 4.54 -1.62 17.27
CA GLY A 323 4.36 -2.84 18.07
C GLY A 323 5.68 -3.55 18.29
N ASP A 324 5.86 -4.10 19.49
CA ASP A 324 7.08 -4.82 19.89
C ASP A 324 7.09 -6.28 19.44
N LYS A 325 5.92 -6.79 19.03
CA LYS A 325 5.76 -8.17 18.54
C LYS A 325 5.92 -8.20 17.03
N THR A 326 6.79 -9.08 16.55
CA THR A 326 6.95 -9.33 15.12
C THR A 326 5.81 -10.18 14.61
N GLY A 327 5.00 -9.62 13.71
CA GLY A 327 3.92 -10.31 13.01
C GLY A 327 4.39 -10.95 11.70
N ARG A 328 3.44 -11.52 10.94
CA ARG A 328 3.76 -12.20 9.66
C ARG A 328 4.39 -11.27 8.61
N LYS A 329 4.07 -9.97 8.66
CA LYS A 329 4.60 -8.93 7.75
C LYS A 329 5.52 -7.94 8.48
N GLY A 330 6.25 -8.42 9.50
CA GLY A 330 7.06 -7.59 10.38
C GLY A 330 6.24 -6.94 11.50
N HIS A 331 6.83 -5.96 12.17
CA HIS A 331 6.17 -5.24 13.27
C HIS A 331 5.01 -4.38 12.74
N LEU A 332 3.87 -4.44 13.43
CA LEU A 332 2.75 -3.55 13.15
C LEU A 332 3.13 -2.12 13.52
N ALA A 333 3.07 -1.22 12.53
CA ALA A 333 3.28 0.20 12.73
C ALA A 333 2.02 0.98 12.33
N VAL A 334 1.60 1.90 13.19
CA VAL A 334 0.41 2.73 13.01
C VAL A 334 0.81 4.18 13.23
N ALA A 335 0.45 5.04 12.28
CA ALA A 335 0.59 6.48 12.41
C ALA A 335 -0.77 7.08 12.80
N THR A 336 -0.74 8.09 13.66
CA THR A 336 -1.94 8.83 14.07
C THR A 336 -1.74 10.32 13.92
N GLU A 337 -2.80 11.03 13.55
CA GLU A 337 -2.85 12.50 13.58
C GLU A 337 -4.18 12.99 14.18
N VAL A 338 -4.10 14.06 14.95
CA VAL A 338 -5.25 14.77 15.52
C VAL A 338 -5.48 16.08 14.78
N PHE A 339 -6.69 16.24 14.25
CA PHE A 339 -7.15 17.42 13.52
C PHE A 339 -8.18 18.20 14.35
N GLU A 340 -8.16 19.53 14.26
CA GLU A 340 -9.19 20.40 14.84
C GLU A 340 -10.34 20.57 13.83
N VAL A 341 -11.52 20.07 14.15
CA VAL A 341 -12.71 20.20 13.29
C VAL A 341 -13.53 21.42 13.69
N ALA A 342 -13.61 21.67 14.99
CA ALA A 342 -14.20 22.85 15.60
C ALA A 342 -13.48 23.10 16.95
N PRO A 343 -13.65 24.28 17.60
CA PRO A 343 -12.94 24.62 18.84
C PRO A 343 -13.05 23.60 19.97
N SER A 344 -14.09 22.76 19.97
CA SER A 344 -14.33 21.70 20.95
C SER A 344 -14.56 20.33 20.30
N LEU A 345 -14.13 20.14 19.05
CA LEU A 345 -14.30 18.88 18.32
C LEU A 345 -13.03 18.58 17.52
N HIS A 346 -12.45 17.42 17.82
CA HIS A 346 -11.26 16.92 17.15
C HIS A 346 -11.58 15.62 16.42
N MET A 347 -10.89 15.38 15.31
CA MET A 347 -10.90 14.10 14.61
C MET A 347 -9.53 13.45 14.71
N VAL A 348 -9.51 12.16 15.04
CA VAL A 348 -8.30 11.36 15.08
C VAL A 348 -8.33 10.38 13.92
N GLU A 349 -7.28 10.44 13.09
CA GLU A 349 -7.07 9.46 12.02
C GLU A 349 -5.96 8.49 12.43
N LEU A 350 -6.19 7.20 12.17
CA LEU A 350 -5.21 6.14 12.36
C LEU A 350 -4.98 5.43 11.04
N ARG A 351 -3.72 5.31 10.63
CA ARG A 351 -3.33 4.65 9.39
C ARG A 351 -2.24 3.61 9.63
N LYS A 352 -2.41 2.41 9.07
CA LYS A 352 -1.37 1.37 9.08
C LYS A 352 -0.21 1.80 8.18
N THR A 353 0.99 1.89 8.74
CA THR A 353 2.22 2.25 8.03
C THR A 353 3.20 1.08 7.85
N GLY A 354 2.98 -0.04 8.56
CA GLY A 354 3.75 -1.29 8.43
C GLY A 354 3.02 -2.47 9.08
N GLY A 355 3.41 -3.70 8.74
CA GLY A 355 2.80 -4.92 9.28
C GLY A 355 1.52 -5.41 8.59
N ASP A 356 0.88 -6.43 9.16
CA ASP A 356 -0.28 -7.11 8.58
C ASP A 356 -1.61 -6.35 8.80
N THR A 357 -2.50 -6.39 7.80
CA THR A 357 -3.77 -5.63 7.86
C THR A 357 -4.80 -6.27 8.80
N LEU A 358 -4.81 -7.59 8.99
CA LEU A 358 -5.69 -8.24 9.97
C LEU A 358 -5.17 -7.99 11.39
N GLU A 359 -3.85 -7.97 11.58
CA GLU A 359 -3.23 -7.53 12.84
C GLU A 359 -3.62 -6.09 13.18
N PHE A 360 -3.64 -5.17 12.20
CA PHE A 360 -4.12 -3.80 12.38
C PHE A 360 -5.56 -3.72 12.91
N HIS A 361 -6.50 -4.52 12.38
CA HIS A 361 -7.89 -4.50 12.86
C HIS A 361 -8.04 -5.12 14.25
N LYS A 362 -7.28 -6.18 14.55
CA LYS A 362 -7.26 -6.78 15.89
C LYS A 362 -6.69 -5.81 16.92
N PHE A 363 -5.62 -5.11 16.55
CA PHE A 363 -5.06 -4.01 17.32
C PHE A 363 -6.13 -2.94 17.54
N TYR A 364 -6.74 -2.39 16.49
CA TYR A 364 -7.71 -1.31 16.61
C TYR A 364 -8.91 -1.68 17.48
N LYS A 365 -9.43 -2.90 17.34
CA LYS A 365 -10.54 -3.38 18.18
C LYS A 365 -10.18 -3.38 19.66
N SER A 366 -8.97 -3.84 20.00
CA SER A 366 -8.48 -3.84 21.38
C SER A 366 -8.19 -2.41 21.84
N PHE A 367 -7.51 -1.63 21.01
CA PHE A 367 -7.16 -0.23 21.24
C PHE A 367 -8.38 0.67 21.48
N SER A 368 -9.44 0.54 20.68
CA SER A 368 -10.68 1.31 20.83
C SER A 368 -11.40 1.05 22.15
N SER A 369 -11.18 -0.12 22.78
CA SER A 369 -11.78 -0.39 24.09
C SER A 369 -11.13 0.45 25.21
N GLY A 370 -9.86 0.81 25.05
CA GLY A 370 -9.13 1.70 25.95
C GLY A 370 -9.35 3.19 25.69
N LEU A 371 -10.09 3.57 24.63
CA LEU A 371 -10.37 4.96 24.26
C LEU A 371 -11.85 5.33 24.34
N LYS A 372 -12.70 4.46 24.89
CA LYS A 372 -14.15 4.69 24.97
C LYS A 372 -14.53 5.97 25.71
N ASP A 373 -13.68 6.40 26.65
CA ASP A 373 -13.84 7.62 27.43
C ASP A 373 -13.65 8.89 26.60
N ILE A 374 -12.82 8.85 25.55
CA ILE A 374 -12.56 10.00 24.68
C ILE A 374 -13.29 9.92 23.33
N MET A 375 -13.78 8.74 22.94
CA MET A 375 -14.49 8.54 21.67
C MET A 375 -15.92 9.07 21.75
N TRP A 376 -16.23 10.07 20.94
CA TRP A 376 -17.58 10.63 20.84
C TRP A 376 -18.47 9.75 19.96
N THR A 377 -19.53 9.19 20.52
CA THR A 377 -20.54 8.39 19.80
C THR A 377 -21.85 9.17 19.69
N SER A 378 -22.41 9.27 18.48
CA SER A 378 -23.65 9.99 18.13
C SER A 378 -24.95 9.34 18.70
N GLU A 379 -24.91 8.70 19.87
CA GLU A 379 -26.09 8.03 20.43
C GLU A 379 -26.99 8.94 21.29
N GLU A 380 -26.67 10.23 21.47
CA GLU A 380 -27.50 11.14 22.28
C GLU A 380 -28.47 12.04 21.50
N TYR A 381 -28.57 11.91 20.17
CA TYR A 381 -29.49 12.75 19.37
C TYR A 381 -30.88 12.14 19.11
N THR A 382 -31.16 10.93 19.59
CA THR A 382 -32.47 10.27 19.40
C THR A 382 -33.53 10.55 20.48
N ASP A 383 -33.17 11.19 21.60
CA ASP A 383 -34.13 11.51 22.67
C ASP A 383 -34.68 12.95 22.62
N GLY A 384 -34.02 13.88 21.93
CA GLY A 384 -34.46 15.27 21.79
C GLY A 384 -35.62 15.50 20.82
N LEU A 385 -35.88 14.56 19.89
CA LEU A 385 -36.94 14.66 18.88
C LEU A 385 -38.24 13.95 19.26
N LYS A 386 -38.33 13.37 20.47
CA LYS A 386 -39.55 12.71 20.98
C LYS A 386 -40.38 13.54 21.96
N GLN A 387 -39.99 14.76 22.31
CA GLN A 387 -40.75 15.61 23.24
C GLN A 387 -41.53 16.79 22.61
N SER A 388 -41.50 16.98 21.28
CA SER A 388 -42.27 18.07 20.63
C SER A 388 -43.53 17.64 19.89
N SER A 389 -44.00 16.40 20.04
CA SER A 389 -45.27 15.92 19.46
C SER A 389 -46.24 15.44 20.53
N ARG A 390 -46.71 16.36 21.39
CA ARG A 390 -47.98 16.18 22.09
C ARG A 390 -49.12 16.70 21.20
N PRO A 391 -50.16 15.90 20.90
CA PRO A 391 -51.32 16.37 20.15
C PRO A 391 -52.15 17.31 21.03
N SER A 392 -52.46 18.49 20.49
CA SER A 392 -53.47 19.39 21.03
C SER A 392 -54.83 18.71 21.02
N THR A 393 -55.42 18.63 22.21
CA THR A 393 -56.77 18.16 22.52
C THR A 393 -57.84 18.87 21.69
N PHE A 394 -58.69 18.08 21.02
CA PHE A 394 -60.00 18.51 20.54
C PHE A 394 -60.91 18.82 21.75
N GLY A 395 -61.54 19.99 21.73
CA GLY A 395 -62.61 20.38 22.65
C GLY A 395 -63.47 21.49 22.02
N GLU A 396 -64.77 21.41 22.30
CA GLU A 396 -65.84 22.39 22.02
C GLU A 396 -66.51 22.28 20.64
N THR A 397 -67.64 21.59 20.48
CA THR A 397 -69.04 21.72 21.01
C THR A 397 -69.98 22.30 19.95
N SER A 398 -71.11 21.61 19.85
CA SER A 398 -72.29 21.85 19.01
C SER A 398 -72.87 23.27 19.08
N SER A 399 -73.44 23.75 17.97
CA SER A 399 -74.90 23.83 17.78
C SER A 399 -75.35 25.02 16.88
N THR A 400 -76.33 24.69 16.02
CA THR A 400 -77.44 25.54 15.52
C THR A 400 -77.24 26.57 14.39
N ARG A 401 -77.58 26.10 13.18
CA ARG A 401 -78.75 26.53 12.35
C ARG A 401 -78.70 27.85 11.52
N PRO A 402 -79.55 27.96 10.48
CA PRO A 402 -79.13 28.26 9.10
C PRO A 402 -79.63 29.63 8.61
N LEU A 403 -79.42 29.97 7.34
CA LEU A 403 -80.45 30.53 6.45
C LEU A 403 -79.93 30.72 5.01
N LEU A 404 -80.77 30.24 4.08
CA LEU A 404 -80.91 30.51 2.63
C LEU A 404 -79.88 29.94 1.65
#